data_AF-A0A1S8TVK3-F1
#
_entry.id   AF-A0A1S8TVK3-F1
#
_cell.length_a   1.000
_cell.length_b   1.000
_cell.length_c   1.000
_cell.angle_alpha   90.00
_cell.angle_beta   90.00
_cell.angle_gamma   90.00
#
_symmetry.space_group_name_H-M   'P 1'
#
loop_
_entity.id
_entity.type
_entity.pdbx_description
1 polymer ?
#
loop_
_entity_poly.entity_id
_entity_poly.type
_entity_poly.pdbx_seq_one_letter_code
_entity_poly.pdbx_strand_id
1 'polypeptide(L)'
;MQEFEEFCGGKGISKDYDAIKKFNEDYGYEFILRFADIYNDSINEIKTIKKAIDGLENWKKKSWFKLHETQYEINFFGCDRARDENPLIKVTLPKAKQMLKESLIRYKALNSIFLNMKRVFGKDDDKYLEEYLNVEE
;
A
#
# COMPACT_ATOMS: atom_id res chain seq x y z
N MET A 1 -21.74 13.82 12.36
CA MET A 1 -22.65 12.81 12.94
C MET A 1 -23.98 12.82 12.23
N GLN A 2 -24.60 13.99 12.01
CA GLN A 2 -25.85 14.15 11.26
C GLN A 2 -25.78 13.63 9.80
N GLU A 3 -24.66 13.85 9.10
CA GLU A 3 -24.45 13.33 7.73
C GLU A 3 -24.32 11.79 7.66
N PHE A 4 -23.93 11.13 8.75
CA PHE A 4 -23.86 9.67 8.82
C PHE A 4 -25.25 9.07 9.11
N GLU A 5 -26.06 9.78 9.91
CA GLU A 5 -27.45 9.41 10.15
C GLU A 5 -28.31 9.61 8.89
N GLU A 6 -28.03 10.63 8.07
CA GLU A 6 -28.69 10.80 6.75
C GLU A 6 -28.26 9.74 5.72
N PHE A 7 -27.01 9.26 5.76
CA PHE A 7 -26.57 8.14 4.89
C PHE A 7 -27.28 6.83 5.23
N CYS A 8 -27.72 6.64 6.48
CA CYS A 8 -28.43 5.44 6.95
C CYS A 8 -29.96 5.60 7.02
N GLY A 9 -30.48 6.85 6.95
CA GLY A 9 -31.89 7.20 7.12
C GLY A 9 -32.69 7.07 5.82
N GLY A 10 -33.10 5.83 5.52
CA GLY A 10 -33.77 5.40 4.29
C GLY A 10 -34.85 6.33 3.70
N LYS A 11 -34.64 6.72 2.44
CA LYS A 11 -35.67 6.70 1.37
C LYS A 11 -35.15 6.22 -0.01
N GLY A 12 -33.85 5.89 -0.13
CA GLY A 12 -33.25 5.22 -1.29
C GLY A 12 -32.16 4.19 -0.95
N ILE A 13 -31.88 3.98 0.34
CA ILE A 13 -30.65 3.33 0.85
C ILE A 13 -30.73 1.80 0.89
N SER A 14 -31.92 1.18 0.89
CA SER A 14 -32.01 -0.29 1.01
C SER A 14 -31.44 -1.02 -0.21
N LYS A 15 -31.64 -0.48 -1.42
CA LYS A 15 -31.07 -1.05 -2.65
C LYS A 15 -29.56 -0.92 -2.70
N ASP A 16 -29.01 0.22 -2.26
CA ASP A 16 -27.56 0.45 -2.26
C ASP A 16 -26.88 -0.37 -1.16
N TYR A 17 -27.51 -0.51 0.02
CA TYR A 17 -26.98 -1.35 1.09
C TYR A 17 -26.99 -2.84 0.73
N ASP A 18 -28.09 -3.35 0.15
CA ASP A 18 -28.16 -4.74 -0.31
C ASP A 18 -27.18 -4.99 -1.46
N ALA A 19 -26.97 -4.02 -2.36
CA ALA A 19 -25.98 -4.10 -3.42
C ALA A 19 -24.54 -4.08 -2.88
N ILE A 20 -24.23 -3.23 -1.89
CA ILE A 20 -22.93 -3.16 -1.23
C ILE A 20 -22.66 -4.45 -0.44
N LYS A 21 -23.67 -4.96 0.28
CA LYS A 21 -23.58 -6.22 1.00
C LYS A 21 -23.30 -7.38 0.05
N LYS A 22 -24.07 -7.49 -1.03
CA LYS A 22 -23.86 -8.52 -2.05
C LYS A 22 -22.50 -8.39 -2.74
N PHE A 23 -22.07 -7.16 -3.05
CA PHE A 23 -20.73 -6.90 -3.58
C PHE A 23 -19.63 -7.35 -2.61
N ASN A 24 -19.77 -7.11 -1.31
CA ASN A 24 -18.82 -7.58 -0.31
C ASN A 24 -18.84 -9.10 -0.13
N GLU A 25 -20.01 -9.73 -0.20
CA GLU A 25 -20.14 -11.20 -0.17
C GLU A 25 -19.48 -11.84 -1.40
N ASP A 26 -19.68 -11.26 -2.58
CA ASP A 26 -19.17 -11.78 -3.84
C ASP A 26 -17.68 -11.43 -4.09
N TYR A 27 -17.22 -10.25 -3.65
CA TYR A 27 -15.92 -9.66 -4.03
C TYR A 27 -15.12 -9.04 -2.88
N GLY A 28 -15.65 -8.99 -1.65
CA GLY A 28 -15.02 -8.28 -0.54
C GLY A 28 -13.66 -8.86 -0.15
N TYR A 29 -13.52 -10.19 -0.22
CA TYR A 29 -12.24 -10.87 0.03
C TYR A 29 -11.19 -10.50 -1.03
N GLU A 30 -11.57 -10.39 -2.30
CA GLU A 30 -10.65 -9.99 -3.38
C GLU A 30 -10.16 -8.57 -3.18
N PHE A 31 -11.02 -7.67 -2.71
CA PHE A 31 -10.63 -6.30 -2.40
C PHE A 31 -9.58 -6.24 -1.29
N ILE A 32 -9.76 -7.02 -0.21
CA ILE A 32 -8.80 -7.11 0.89
C ILE A 32 -7.46 -7.68 0.41
N LEU A 33 -7.49 -8.77 -0.36
CA LEU A 33 -6.28 -9.38 -0.92
C LEU A 33 -5.54 -8.41 -1.83
N ARG A 34 -6.24 -7.76 -2.77
CA ARG A 34 -5.65 -6.72 -3.63
C ARG A 34 -5.06 -5.57 -2.81
N PHE A 35 -5.73 -5.14 -1.76
CA PHE A 35 -5.20 -4.08 -0.89
C PHE A 35 -3.90 -4.53 -0.19
N ALA A 36 -3.87 -5.76 0.33
CA ALA A 36 -2.68 -6.33 0.95
C ALA A 36 -1.50 -6.41 -0.05
N ASP A 37 -1.76 -6.84 -1.29
CA ASP A 37 -0.75 -6.87 -2.35
C ASP A 37 -0.21 -5.48 -2.66
N ILE A 38 -1.08 -4.47 -2.80
CA ILE A 38 -0.70 -3.07 -3.05
C ILE A 38 0.15 -2.49 -1.92
N TYR A 39 -0.20 -2.85 -0.68
CA TYR A 39 0.54 -2.42 0.49
C TYR A 39 1.94 -3.05 0.53
N ASN A 40 2.03 -4.36 0.27
CA ASN A 40 3.29 -5.10 0.18
C ASN A 40 4.19 -4.58 -0.96
N ASP A 41 3.61 -4.33 -2.13
CA ASP A 41 4.29 -3.71 -3.27
C ASP A 41 4.91 -2.37 -2.90
N SER A 42 4.15 -1.51 -2.19
CA SER A 42 4.65 -0.21 -1.74
C SER A 42 5.85 -0.35 -0.79
N ILE A 43 5.83 -1.35 0.11
CA ILE A 43 6.96 -1.64 1.01
C ILE A 43 8.18 -2.12 0.23
N ASN A 44 7.98 -3.03 -0.73
CA ASN A 44 9.05 -3.58 -1.55
C ASN A 44 9.67 -2.53 -2.46
N GLU A 45 8.86 -1.63 -3.03
CA GLU A 45 9.31 -0.46 -3.80
C GLU A 45 10.26 0.40 -2.95
N ILE A 46 9.82 0.79 -1.74
CA ILE A 46 10.62 1.61 -0.81
C ILE A 46 11.94 0.93 -0.45
N LYS A 47 11.91 -0.37 -0.13
CA LYS A 47 13.12 -1.14 0.22
C LYS A 47 14.12 -1.15 -0.95
N THR A 48 13.62 -1.36 -2.16
CA THR A 48 14.45 -1.47 -3.37
C THR A 48 15.10 -0.13 -3.71
N ILE A 49 14.34 0.98 -3.64
CA ILE A 49 14.88 2.33 -3.85
C ILE A 49 15.95 2.66 -2.80
N LYS A 50 15.72 2.30 -1.52
CA LYS A 50 16.71 2.50 -0.45
C LYS A 50 18.03 1.79 -0.76
N LYS A 51 17.99 0.53 -1.20
CA LYS A 51 19.20 -0.22 -1.60
C LYS A 51 19.98 0.52 -2.70
N ALA A 52 19.29 1.08 -3.69
CA ALA A 52 19.93 1.86 -4.76
C ALA A 52 20.58 3.15 -4.22
N ILE A 53 19.89 3.86 -3.32
CA ILE A 53 20.44 5.05 -2.65
C ILE A 53 21.70 4.67 -1.86
N ASP A 54 21.66 3.59 -1.09
CA ASP A 54 22.80 3.14 -0.29
C ASP A 54 24.00 2.76 -1.17
N GLY A 55 23.76 2.09 -2.31
CA GLY A 55 24.78 1.82 -3.32
C GLY A 55 25.41 3.10 -3.88
N LEU A 56 24.57 4.05 -4.29
CA LEU A 56 25.02 5.33 -4.85
C LEU A 56 25.73 6.22 -3.83
N GLU A 57 25.29 6.27 -2.58
CA GLU A 57 25.97 6.99 -1.49
C GLU A 57 27.32 6.35 -1.13
N ASN A 58 27.45 5.03 -1.26
CA ASN A 58 28.74 4.36 -1.14
C ASN A 58 29.67 4.68 -2.30
N TRP A 59 29.16 4.74 -3.53
CA TRP A 59 29.94 5.14 -4.70
C TRP A 59 30.33 6.61 -4.68
N LYS A 60 29.54 7.48 -4.05
CA LYS A 60 29.86 8.91 -3.86
C LYS A 60 31.20 9.15 -3.15
N LYS A 61 31.72 8.16 -2.42
CA LYS A 61 33.04 8.19 -1.78
C LYS A 61 34.20 7.96 -2.77
N LYS A 62 33.92 7.63 -4.03
CA LYS A 62 34.90 7.32 -5.08
C LYS A 62 35.15 8.53 -5.98
N SER A 63 36.39 8.67 -6.45
CA SER A 63 36.82 9.80 -7.29
C SER A 63 36.13 9.88 -8.66
N TRP A 64 35.65 8.75 -9.19
CA TRP A 64 34.95 8.69 -10.48
C TRP A 64 33.46 9.03 -10.40
N PHE A 65 32.91 9.18 -9.19
CA PHE A 65 31.48 9.42 -9.01
C PHE A 65 31.08 10.82 -9.47
N LYS A 66 29.97 10.90 -10.18
CA LYS A 66 29.37 12.15 -10.65
C LYS A 66 27.89 12.18 -10.31
N LEU A 67 27.47 13.17 -9.52
CA LEU A 67 26.15 13.21 -8.87
C LEU A 67 24.96 13.02 -9.82
N HIS A 68 25.02 13.60 -11.02
CA HIS A 68 23.94 13.58 -12.01
C HIS A 68 24.20 12.64 -13.20
N GLU A 69 25.31 11.90 -13.20
CA GLU A 69 25.70 11.00 -14.30
C GLU A 69 25.85 9.56 -13.85
N THR A 70 26.34 9.31 -12.63
CA THR A 70 26.49 7.95 -12.11
C THR A 70 25.10 7.34 -11.83
N GLN A 71 24.85 6.19 -12.44
CA GLN A 71 23.56 5.50 -12.41
C GLN A 71 23.65 4.14 -11.71
N TYR A 72 22.57 3.78 -11.01
CA TYR A 72 22.35 2.47 -10.43
C TYR A 72 21.10 1.84 -11.06
N GLU A 73 21.15 0.54 -11.37
CA GLU A 73 20.02 -0.19 -11.92
C GLU A 73 19.14 -0.72 -10.79
N ILE A 74 17.89 -0.28 -10.78
CA ILE A 74 16.86 -0.78 -9.87
C ILE A 74 16.13 -1.93 -10.55
N ASN A 75 16.12 -3.08 -9.88
CA ASN A 75 15.27 -4.21 -10.23
C ASN A 75 14.14 -4.33 -9.18
N PHE A 76 12.91 -4.10 -9.61
CA PHE A 76 11.71 -4.18 -8.77
C PHE A 76 11.15 -5.62 -8.67
N PHE A 77 11.99 -6.64 -8.78
CA PHE A 77 11.58 -8.03 -8.61
C PHE A 77 10.81 -8.22 -7.29
N GLY A 78 9.57 -8.70 -7.39
CA GLY A 78 8.66 -8.86 -6.24
C GLY A 78 7.77 -7.64 -5.94
N CYS A 79 7.67 -6.69 -6.86
CA CYS A 79 6.58 -5.72 -6.91
C CYS A 79 5.67 -6.10 -8.10
N ASP A 80 4.44 -6.54 -7.84
CA ASP A 80 3.56 -7.08 -8.88
C ASP A 80 3.12 -5.99 -9.87
N ARG A 81 2.86 -4.77 -9.40
CA ARG A 81 2.63 -3.61 -10.28
C ARG A 81 3.83 -3.23 -11.16
N ALA A 82 5.04 -3.64 -10.79
CA ALA A 82 6.24 -3.33 -11.55
C ALA A 82 6.56 -4.42 -12.60
N ARG A 83 6.02 -5.64 -12.47
CA ARG A 83 6.37 -6.76 -13.37
C ARG A 83 5.85 -6.59 -14.78
N ASP A 84 4.65 -6.04 -14.93
CA ASP A 84 4.02 -5.93 -16.25
C ASP A 84 4.42 -4.64 -17.00
N GLU A 85 5.00 -3.65 -16.31
CA GLU A 85 5.26 -2.31 -16.87
C GLU A 85 6.66 -1.72 -16.62
N ASN A 86 7.48 -2.24 -15.67
CA ASN A 86 8.76 -1.63 -15.30
C ASN A 86 9.98 -2.48 -15.69
N PRO A 87 10.68 -2.16 -16.80
CA PRO A 87 12.02 -2.69 -17.04
C PRO A 87 13.00 -2.21 -15.96
N LEU A 88 14.19 -2.80 -15.90
CA LEU A 88 15.32 -2.29 -15.12
C LEU A 88 15.44 -0.76 -15.27
N ILE A 89 15.23 -0.02 -14.18
CA ILE A 89 15.26 1.46 -14.21
C ILE A 89 16.64 1.94 -13.77
N LYS A 90 17.30 2.74 -14.62
CA LYS A 90 18.54 3.42 -14.26
C LYS A 90 18.25 4.74 -13.57
N VAL A 91 18.79 4.92 -12.36
CA VAL A 91 18.58 6.14 -11.57
C VAL A 91 19.90 6.73 -11.10
N THR A 92 19.96 8.06 -11.07
CA THR A 92 21.01 8.80 -10.39
C THR A 92 20.65 9.00 -8.92
N LEU A 93 21.61 9.41 -8.08
CA LEU A 93 21.36 9.61 -6.65
C LEU A 93 20.24 10.63 -6.37
N PRO A 94 20.18 11.80 -7.03
CA PRO A 94 19.06 12.73 -6.86
C PRO A 94 17.73 12.12 -7.28
N LYS A 95 17.69 11.38 -8.39
CA LYS A 95 16.45 10.75 -8.88
C LYS A 95 15.96 9.65 -7.94
N ALA A 96 16.86 8.82 -7.42
CA ALA A 96 16.52 7.79 -6.44
C ALA A 96 15.93 8.39 -5.15
N LYS A 97 16.53 9.49 -4.65
CA LYS A 97 15.99 10.22 -3.49
C LYS A 97 14.62 10.83 -3.75
N GLN A 98 14.40 11.38 -4.95
CA GLN A 98 13.09 11.87 -5.36
C GLN A 98 12.06 10.74 -5.37
N MET A 99 12.37 9.60 -5.99
CA MET A 99 11.50 8.43 -6.04
C MET A 99 11.16 7.91 -4.64
N LEU A 100 12.13 7.89 -3.71
CA LEU A 100 11.88 7.49 -2.33
C LEU A 100 10.87 8.42 -1.65
N LYS A 101 11.00 9.74 -1.85
CA LYS A 101 10.07 10.73 -1.28
C LYS A 101 8.64 10.49 -1.80
N GLU A 102 8.48 10.30 -3.10
CA GLU A 102 7.19 10.04 -3.75
C GLU A 102 6.57 8.72 -3.25
N SER A 103 7.38 7.66 -3.15
CA SER A 103 6.94 6.34 -2.65
C SER A 103 6.49 6.40 -1.19
N LEU A 104 7.22 7.12 -0.34
CA LEU A 104 6.84 7.31 1.07
C LEU A 104 5.54 8.09 1.23
N ILE A 105 5.23 9.05 0.34
CA ILE A 105 3.95 9.76 0.36
C ILE A 105 2.81 8.79 0.04
N ARG A 106 2.94 7.98 -1.01
CA ARG A 106 1.94 6.96 -1.38
C ARG A 106 1.72 5.96 -0.25
N TYR A 107 2.80 5.43 0.32
CA TYR A 107 2.73 4.50 1.44
C TYR A 107 2.03 5.11 2.67
N LYS A 108 2.37 6.35 3.03
CA LYS A 108 1.71 7.04 4.17
C LYS A 108 0.22 7.22 3.95
N ALA A 109 -0.20 7.56 2.74
CA ALA A 109 -1.62 7.67 2.40
C ALA A 109 -2.33 6.32 2.56
N LEU A 110 -1.80 5.25 1.96
CA LEU A 110 -2.34 3.88 2.10
C LEU A 110 -2.42 3.43 3.56
N ASN A 111 -1.34 3.63 4.33
CA ASN A 111 -1.29 3.27 5.73
C ASN A 111 -2.31 4.06 6.57
N SER A 112 -2.55 5.33 6.25
CA SER A 112 -3.55 6.15 6.95
C SER A 112 -4.98 5.67 6.70
N ILE A 113 -5.28 5.20 5.49
CA ILE A 113 -6.57 4.58 5.15
C ILE A 113 -6.75 3.32 5.98
N PHE A 114 -5.74 2.43 6.01
CA PHE A 114 -5.79 1.19 6.78
C PHE A 114 -5.99 1.43 8.27
N LEU A 115 -5.21 2.34 8.88
CA LEU A 115 -5.35 2.67 10.29
C LEU A 115 -6.72 3.27 10.61
N ASN A 116 -7.29 4.08 9.71
CA ASN A 116 -8.64 4.62 9.89
C ASN A 116 -9.71 3.54 9.76
N MET A 117 -9.58 2.62 8.79
CA MET A 117 -10.49 1.48 8.67
C MET A 117 -10.46 0.63 9.95
N LYS A 118 -9.26 0.26 10.44
CA LYS A 118 -9.13 -0.46 11.72
C LYS A 118 -9.73 0.30 12.90
N ARG A 119 -9.52 1.62 12.98
CA ARG A 119 -10.07 2.45 14.06
C ARG A 119 -11.60 2.49 14.07
N VAL A 120 -12.23 2.48 12.90
CA VAL A 120 -13.69 2.59 12.75
C VAL A 120 -14.36 1.22 12.86
N PHE A 121 -13.82 0.21 12.20
CA PHE A 121 -14.46 -1.09 12.03
C PHE A 121 -13.82 -2.22 12.86
N GLY A 122 -12.55 -2.08 13.24
CA GLY A 122 -11.81 -3.10 13.97
C GLY A 122 -11.91 -3.00 15.50
N LYS A 123 -12.92 -2.30 16.03
CA LYS A 123 -13.14 -2.21 17.49
C LYS A 123 -13.64 -3.52 18.09
N ASP A 124 -14.24 -4.37 17.27
CA ASP A 124 -14.77 -5.67 17.68
C ASP A 124 -13.87 -6.83 17.20
N ASP A 125 -12.70 -6.55 16.60
CA ASP A 125 -11.81 -7.59 16.03
C ASP A 125 -11.43 -8.63 17.10
N ASP A 126 -11.15 -8.20 18.33
CA ASP A 126 -10.80 -9.10 19.44
C ASP A 126 -12.00 -10.00 19.83
N LYS A 127 -13.22 -9.46 19.79
CA LYS A 127 -14.45 -10.21 20.08
C LYS A 127 -14.74 -11.25 18.99
N TYR A 128 -14.63 -10.89 17.71
CA TYR A 128 -14.85 -11.84 16.61
C TYR A 128 -13.74 -12.90 16.55
N LEU A 129 -12.49 -12.56 16.90
CA LEU A 129 -11.42 -13.55 17.04
C LEU A 129 -11.71 -14.54 18.17
N GLU A 130 -12.12 -14.05 19.35
CA GLU A 130 -12.52 -14.91 20.47
C GLU A 130 -13.72 -15.79 20.11
N GLU A 131 -14.74 -15.24 19.44
CA GLU A 131 -15.89 -16.02 18.97
C GLU A 131 -15.46 -17.11 17.96
N TYR A 132 -14.57 -16.81 17.01
CA TYR A 132 -14.08 -17.78 16.02
C TYR A 132 -13.18 -18.88 16.63
N LEU A 133 -12.34 -18.51 17.60
CA LEU A 133 -11.47 -19.45 18.31
C LEU A 133 -12.22 -20.32 19.33
N ASN A 134 -13.39 -19.89 19.79
CA ASN A 134 -14.25 -20.63 20.72
C ASN A 134 -15.32 -21.50 20.02
N VAL A 135 -15.28 -21.67 18.68
CA VAL A 135 -16.21 -22.60 17.97
C VAL A 135 -15.70 -24.05 17.94
N GLU A 136 -14.54 -24.34 18.54
CA GLU A 136 -14.02 -25.71 18.71
C GLU A 136 -14.10 -26.18 20.18
N GLU A 137 -15.31 -26.35 20.72
CA GLU A 137 -15.60 -27.26 21.86
C GLU A 137 -16.89 -28.06 21.63
#